data_AF-A0A9W7FXA5-F1
#
_entry.id   AF-A0A9W7FXA5-F1
#
_cell.length_a   1.000
_cell.length_b   1.000
_cell.length_c   1.000
_cell.angle_alpha   90.00
_cell.angle_beta   90.00
_cell.angle_gamma   90.00
#
_symmetry.space_group_name_H-M   'P 1'
#
loop_
_entity.id
_entity.type
_entity.pdbx_description
1 polymer ?
#
loop_
_entity_poly.entity_id
_entity_poly.type
_entity_poly.pdbx_seq_one_letter_code
_entity_poly.pdbx_strand_id
1 'polypeptide(L)'
;GRQKNQKKTPIRWSSSADAILLDLKRRFPLAGWQELERLVKARGVDKSGKQIRERYLNHLKDGINKGPWTLEEDTLLIKCQKTMGNSWSAISKALKGRTEMR
;
A
#
# COMPACT_ATOMS: atom_id res chain seq x y z
N GLY A 1 31.34 7.74 -19.84
CA GLY A 1 31.37 7.55 -18.38
C GLY A 1 29.98 7.28 -17.86
N ARG A 2 29.80 6.20 -17.08
CA ARG A 2 28.51 5.75 -16.53
C ARG A 2 27.89 6.82 -15.63
N GLN A 3 26.65 7.23 -15.93
CA GLN A 3 25.88 8.16 -15.07
C GLN A 3 25.46 7.45 -13.78
N LYS A 4 25.65 8.16 -12.67
CA LYS A 4 25.58 7.66 -11.29
C LYS A 4 24.15 7.22 -10.93
N ASN A 5 24.01 5.98 -10.47
CA ASN A 5 22.81 5.45 -9.83
C ASN A 5 22.46 6.28 -8.59
N GLN A 6 21.47 7.16 -8.69
CA GLN A 6 20.90 7.84 -7.54
C GLN A 6 20.10 6.82 -6.72
N LYS A 7 20.61 6.47 -5.53
CA LYS A 7 19.91 5.62 -4.56
C LYS A 7 18.61 6.35 -4.17
N LYS A 8 17.47 5.85 -4.65
CA LYS A 8 16.15 6.43 -4.36
C LYS A 8 15.89 6.35 -2.85
N THR A 9 15.81 7.49 -2.19
CA THR A 9 15.35 7.60 -0.80
C THR A 9 13.96 6.97 -0.66
N PRO A 10 13.66 6.28 0.45
CA PRO A 10 12.35 5.68 0.68
C PRO A 10 11.30 6.79 0.63
N ILE A 11 10.36 6.63 -0.30
CA ILE A 11 9.40 7.66 -0.66
C ILE A 11 8.38 7.78 0.47
N ARG A 12 8.56 8.80 1.32
CA ARG A 12 7.65 9.10 2.43
C ARG A 12 6.40 9.78 1.88
N TRP A 13 5.24 9.19 2.15
CA TRP A 13 3.95 9.84 1.92
C TRP A 13 3.73 10.91 2.99
N SER A 14 3.37 12.12 2.56
CA SER A 14 2.97 13.20 3.46
C SER A 14 1.46 13.20 3.64
N SER A 15 0.97 13.75 4.75
CA SER A 15 -0.47 13.91 5.01
C SER A 15 -1.18 14.67 3.87
N SER A 16 -0.51 15.66 3.27
CA SER A 16 -1.03 16.38 2.11
C SER A 16 -1.17 15.50 0.86
N ALA A 17 -0.21 14.61 0.61
CA ALA A 17 -0.28 13.66 -0.50
C ALA A 17 -1.40 12.63 -0.29
N ASP A 18 -1.60 12.17 0.94
CA ASP A 18 -2.72 11.29 1.30
C ASP A 18 -4.07 11.98 1.12
N ALA A 19 -4.19 13.24 1.56
CA ALA A 19 -5.40 14.03 1.39
C ALA A 19 -5.76 14.25 -0.09
N ILE A 20 -4.75 14.55 -0.92
CA ILE A 20 -4.94 14.66 -2.37
C ILE A 20 -5.42 13.33 -2.97
N LEU A 21 -4.79 12.22 -2.59
CA LEU A 21 -5.16 10.90 -3.12
C LEU A 21 -6.57 10.48 -2.68
N LEU A 22 -6.94 10.73 -1.43
CA LEU A 22 -8.29 10.49 -0.93
C LEU A 22 -9.33 11.35 -1.65
N ASP A 23 -9.07 12.65 -1.83
CA ASP A 23 -9.97 13.54 -2.57
C ASP A 23 -10.17 13.08 -4.01
N LEU A 24 -9.07 12.73 -4.70
CA LEU A 24 -9.14 12.26 -6.09
C LEU A 24 -9.90 10.93 -6.19
N LYS A 25 -9.72 10.00 -5.25
CA LYS A 25 -10.44 8.73 -5.28
C LYS A 25 -11.91 8.87 -4.92
N ARG A 26 -12.26 9.85 -4.08
CA ARG A 26 -13.65 10.22 -3.78
C ARG A 26 -14.32 10.87 -4.99
N ARG A 27 -13.63 11.75 -5.70
CA ARG A 27 -14.15 12.48 -6.88
C ARG A 27 -14.20 11.62 -8.14
N PHE A 28 -13.25 10.70 -8.28
CA PHE A 28 -13.11 9.82 -9.44
C PHE A 28 -13.01 8.35 -8.98
N PRO A 29 -14.10 7.76 -8.45
CA PRO A 29 -14.08 6.39 -7.94
C PRO A 29 -13.74 5.35 -9.02
N LEU A 30 -14.18 5.62 -10.26
CA LEU A 30 -13.94 4.77 -11.43
C LEU A 30 -12.61 5.05 -12.15
N ALA A 31 -11.85 6.08 -11.73
CA ALA A 31 -10.56 6.36 -12.35
C ALA A 31 -9.56 5.23 -12.08
N GLY A 32 -8.89 4.81 -13.15
CA GLY A 32 -7.76 3.90 -13.09
C GLY A 32 -6.53 4.56 -12.46
N TRP A 33 -5.58 3.74 -12.01
CA TRP A 33 -4.38 4.19 -11.30
C TRP A 33 -3.48 5.12 -12.12
N GLN A 34 -3.46 4.97 -13.44
CA GLN A 34 -2.70 5.83 -14.36
C GLN A 34 -3.30 7.24 -14.43
N GLU A 35 -4.63 7.35 -14.41
CA GLU A 35 -5.29 8.66 -14.41
C GLU A 35 -5.12 9.37 -13.07
N LEU A 36 -5.22 8.61 -11.96
CA LEU A 36 -4.89 9.14 -10.64
C LEU A 36 -3.43 9.60 -10.55
N GLU A 37 -2.48 8.88 -11.15
CA GLU A 37 -1.09 9.34 -11.25
C GLU A 37 -0.96 10.70 -11.91
N ARG A 38 -1.59 10.89 -13.06
CA ARG A 38 -1.56 12.17 -13.77
C ARG A 38 -2.12 13.31 -12.91
N LEU A 39 -3.23 13.05 -12.21
CA LEU A 39 -3.89 14.03 -11.35
C LEU A 39 -3.09 14.35 -10.07
N VAL A 40 -2.48 13.34 -9.45
CA VAL A 40 -1.62 13.48 -8.26
C VAL A 40 -0.34 14.26 -8.62
N LYS A 41 0.27 13.97 -9.77
CA LYS A 41 1.41 14.73 -10.30
C LYS A 41 1.05 16.19 -10.61
N ALA A 42 -0.13 16.43 -11.21
CA ALA A 42 -0.63 17.78 -11.45
C ALA A 42 -0.84 18.60 -10.16
N ARG A 43 -0.99 17.92 -9.01
CA ARG A 43 -1.10 18.53 -7.68
C ARG A 43 0.26 18.68 -6.97
N GLY A 44 1.38 18.46 -7.67
CA GLY A 44 2.74 18.58 -7.13
C GLY A 44 3.22 17.34 -6.36
N VAL A 45 2.54 16.20 -6.48
CA VAL A 45 2.94 14.96 -5.82
C VAL A 45 3.55 14.00 -6.86
N ASP A 46 4.88 13.90 -6.87
CA ASP A 46 5.58 12.99 -7.78
C ASP A 46 5.53 11.55 -7.23
N LYS A 47 4.49 10.81 -7.66
CA LYS A 47 4.27 9.39 -7.33
C LYS A 47 3.81 8.67 -8.59
N SER A 48 4.32 7.46 -8.80
CA SER A 48 3.86 6.59 -9.89
C SER A 48 2.52 5.93 -9.54
N GLY A 49 1.77 5.50 -10.54
CA GLY A 49 0.49 4.80 -10.36
C GLY A 49 0.61 3.53 -9.51
N LYS A 50 1.76 2.84 -9.58
CA LYS A 50 2.06 1.71 -8.69
C LYS A 50 2.08 2.13 -7.22
N GLN A 51 2.80 3.20 -6.90
CA GLN A 51 2.93 3.69 -5.53
C GLN A 51 1.61 4.26 -4.99
N ILE A 52 0.85 4.94 -5.85
CA ILE A 52 -0.47 5.47 -5.54
C ILE A 52 -1.42 4.31 -5.20
N ARG A 53 -1.43 3.27 -6.04
CA ARG A 53 -2.21 2.06 -5.81
C ARG A 53 -1.82 1.40 -4.48
N GLU A 54 -0.53 1.16 -4.25
CA GLU A 54 -0.02 0.56 -3.02
C GLU A 54 -0.42 1.40 -1.81
N ARG A 55 -0.21 2.72 -1.85
CA ARG A 55 -0.62 3.61 -0.76
C ARG A 55 -2.11 3.55 -0.48
N TYR A 56 -2.92 3.61 -1.53
CA TYR A 56 -4.35 3.59 -1.37
C TYR A 56 -4.83 2.24 -0.81
N LEU A 57 -4.43 1.13 -1.43
CA LEU A 57 -4.86 -0.21 -1.02
C LEU A 57 -4.31 -0.67 0.32
N ASN A 58 -3.18 -0.12 0.78
CA ASN A 58 -2.53 -0.55 2.03
C ASN A 58 -2.76 0.42 3.20
N HIS A 59 -3.04 1.70 2.94
CA HIS A 59 -3.12 2.71 4.01
C HIS A 59 -4.35 3.61 3.98
N LEU A 60 -4.99 3.82 2.82
CA LEU A 60 -6.04 4.85 2.66
C LEU A 60 -7.43 4.30 2.31
N LYS A 61 -7.56 3.08 1.79
CA LYS A 61 -8.85 2.49 1.41
C LYS A 61 -9.71 2.32 2.65
N ASP A 62 -10.95 2.76 2.56
CA ASP A 62 -11.98 2.49 3.56
C ASP A 62 -12.13 0.97 3.78
N GLY A 63 -12.06 0.53 5.04
CA GLY A 63 -12.09 -0.88 5.43
C GLY A 63 -10.73 -1.54 5.67
N ILE A 64 -9.61 -0.82 5.57
CA ILE A 64 -8.32 -1.34 6.08
C ILE A 64 -8.33 -1.21 7.60
N ASN A 65 -8.23 -2.35 8.28
CA ASN A 65 -8.15 -2.41 9.73
C ASN A 65 -6.83 -1.75 10.18
N LYS A 66 -6.92 -0.51 10.70
CA LYS A 66 -5.77 0.29 11.17
C LYS A 66 -5.35 -0.06 12.61
N GLY A 67 -5.91 -1.12 13.17
CA GLY A 67 -5.57 -1.57 14.51
C GLY A 67 -4.15 -2.16 14.59
N PRO A 68 -3.54 -2.19 15.78
CA PRO A 68 -2.35 -3.01 16.03
C PRO A 68 -2.60 -4.47 15.61
N TRP A 69 -1.54 -5.25 15.38
CA TRP A 69 -1.68 -6.71 15.29
C TRP A 69 -2.49 -7.20 16.49
N THR A 70 -3.68 -7.74 16.23
CA THR A 70 -4.46 -8.36 17.29
C THR A 70 -3.76 -9.66 17.67
N LEU A 71 -3.89 -10.05 18.94
CA LEU A 71 -3.31 -11.30 19.43
C LEU A 71 -3.84 -12.51 18.63
N GLU A 72 -5.08 -12.42 18.12
CA GLU A 72 -5.69 -13.41 17.25
C GLU A 72 -4.97 -13.51 15.89
N GLU A 73 -4.66 -12.38 15.26
CA GLU A 73 -3.92 -12.35 13.99
C GLU A 73 -2.48 -12.86 14.17
N ASP A 74 -1.83 -12.51 15.28
CA ASP A 74 -0.48 -12.98 15.62
C ASP A 74 -0.47 -14.49 15.90
N THR A 75 -1.47 -14.97 16.66
CA THR A 75 -1.67 -16.42 16.90
C THR A 75 -1.94 -17.16 15.61
N LEU A 76 -2.74 -16.58 14.70
CA LEU A 76 -3.01 -17.18 13.39
C LEU A 76 -1.74 -17.22 12.54
N LEU A 77 -0.95 -16.16 12.54
CA LEU A 77 0.34 -16.07 11.84
C LEU A 77 1.31 -17.15 12.34
N ILE A 78 1.49 -17.27 13.66
CA ILE A 78 2.35 -18.27 14.30
C ILE A 78 1.83 -19.69 13.99
N LYS A 79 0.52 -19.91 14.05
CA LYS A 79 -0.09 -21.21 13.76
C LYS A 79 0.10 -21.59 12.30
N CYS A 80 -0.17 -20.66 11.38
CA CYS A 80 0.04 -20.88 9.95
C CYS A 80 1.52 -21.08 9.60
N GLN A 81 2.45 -20.37 10.23
CA GLN A 81 3.89 -20.59 10.06
C GLN A 81 4.33 -21.95 10.60
N LYS A 82 3.82 -22.36 11.76
CA LYS A 82 4.09 -23.71 12.31
C LYS A 82 3.53 -24.82 11.43
N THR A 83 2.40 -24.61 10.77
CA THR A 83 1.77 -25.61 9.91
C THR A 83 2.32 -25.62 8.47
N MET A 84 2.63 -24.45 7.89
CA MET A 84 2.98 -24.30 6.48
C MET A 84 4.45 -23.92 6.23
N GLY A 85 5.25 -23.65 7.28
CA GLY A 85 6.63 -23.17 7.15
C GLY A 85 6.71 -21.73 6.64
N ASN A 86 7.82 -21.37 5.98
CA ASN A 86 8.07 -20.00 5.48
C ASN A 86 7.33 -19.68 4.16
N SER A 87 6.19 -20.31 3.91
CA SER A 87 5.33 -20.04 2.75
C SER A 87 4.46 -18.80 2.97
N TRP A 88 5.09 -17.64 3.17
CA TRP A 88 4.44 -16.37 3.49
C TRP A 88 3.31 -15.99 2.52
N SER A 89 3.43 -16.35 1.24
CA SER A 89 2.37 -16.12 0.24
C SER A 89 1.11 -16.98 0.46
N ALA A 90 1.24 -18.18 1.02
CA ALA A 90 0.10 -19.02 1.42
C ALA A 90 -0.49 -18.53 2.75
N ILE A 91 0.38 -18.12 3.68
CA ILE A 91 -0.01 -17.57 4.99
C ILE A 91 -0.78 -16.26 4.82
N SER A 92 -0.32 -15.36 3.96
CA SER A 92 -1.02 -14.10 3.66
C SER A 92 -2.39 -14.32 3.04
N LYS A 93 -2.57 -15.38 2.22
CA LYS A 93 -3.90 -15.77 1.72
C LYS A 93 -4.83 -16.31 2.83
N ALA A 94 -4.27 -16.94 3.86
CA ALA A 94 -5.02 -17.42 5.01
C ALA A 94 -5.43 -16.29 5.96
N LEU A 95 -4.59 -15.25 6.07
CA LEU A 95 -4.89 -14.01 6.81
C LEU A 95 -5.86 -13.12 6.02
N LYS A 96 -7.15 -13.49 6.02
CA LYS A 96 -8.22 -12.65 5.46
C LYS A 96 -8.18 -11.25 6.07
N GLY A 97 -7.87 -10.23 5.27
CA GLY A 97 -8.00 -8.82 5.67
C GLY A 97 -6.70 -8.04 5.89
N ARG A 98 -5.52 -8.68 5.83
CA ARG A 98 -4.23 -7.96 5.80
C ARG A 98 -3.57 -8.10 4.45
N THR A 99 -3.56 -7.00 3.70
CA THR A 99 -2.87 -6.91 2.41
C THR A 99 -1.36 -7.11 2.63
N GLU A 100 -0.77 -8.00 1.83
CA GLU A 100 0.67 -8.30 1.81
C GLU A 100 1.50 -7.01 1.69
N MET A 101 2.32 -6.70 2.70
CA MET A 101 3.42 -5.74 2.56
C MET A 101 4.67 -6.53 2.17
N ARG A 102 5.20 -6.26 0.97
CA ARG A 102 6.49 -6.73 0.50
C ARG A 102 7.41 -5.54 0.23
#